data_AF-A0AAW2ZM29-F1
#
_entry.id   AF-A0AAW2ZM29-F1
#
_cell.length_a   1.000
_cell.length_b   1.000
_cell.length_c   1.000
_cell.angle_alpha   90.00
_cell.angle_beta   90.00
_cell.angle_gamma   90.00
#
_symmetry.space_group_name_H-M   'P 1'
#
loop_
_entity.id
_entity.type
_entity.pdbx_description
1 polymer ?
#
loop_
_entity_poly.entity_id
_entity_poly.type
_entity_poly.pdbx_seq_one_letter_code
_entity_poly.pdbx_strand_id
1 'polypeptide(L)'
;MPKVRELKFHEQKLLKKVDFLNWKSDNIKEEYRVYMLKMIHKYKLRDQKEFFNYQRIATITNEAVQSIRDLPDKEYLAFKKEQFELLSVKLYQMGVLDSVDELDRLNKLTVGRFCRRRVSYLLKVMHFAETVTYANDYIRHGHVRIGPNVVNDPAFLVPRNLEDFITWTNDSSIKKTIKNFNEDYDAYEMLDC
;
A
#
# COMPACT_ATOMS: atom_id res chain seq x y z
N MET A 1 -8.55 23.00 7.08
CA MET A 1 -9.14 23.26 5.74
C MET A 1 -9.97 24.52 5.85
N PRO A 2 -9.81 25.52 4.98
CA PRO A 2 -10.63 26.71 5.03
C PRO A 2 -12.07 26.30 4.73
N LYS A 3 -12.94 26.33 5.75
CA LYS A 3 -14.36 26.04 5.59
C LYS A 3 -14.99 27.26 4.93
N VAL A 4 -15.27 27.16 3.64
CA VAL A 4 -16.20 28.09 2.99
C VAL A 4 -17.55 27.93 3.71
N ARG A 5 -18.20 29.06 4.05
CA ARG A 5 -19.50 29.02 4.73
C ARG A 5 -20.52 28.27 3.88
N GLU A 6 -21.43 27.55 4.53
CA GLU A 6 -22.55 26.94 3.82
C GLU A 6 -23.41 28.02 3.17
N LEU A 7 -23.70 27.85 1.87
CA LEU A 7 -24.52 28.77 1.10
C LEU A 7 -25.99 28.59 1.47
N LYS A 8 -26.72 29.69 1.65
CA LYS A 8 -28.17 29.67 1.85
C LYS A 8 -28.88 29.19 0.58
N PHE A 9 -30.12 28.74 0.70
CA PHE A 9 -30.89 28.19 -0.43
C PHE A 9 -30.93 29.10 -1.67
N HIS A 10 -31.15 30.41 -1.48
CA HIS A 10 -31.15 31.38 -2.59
C HIS A 10 -29.76 31.57 -3.21
N GLU A 11 -28.70 31.51 -2.40
CA GLU A 11 -27.31 31.61 -2.86
C GLU A 11 -26.91 30.35 -3.66
N GLN A 12 -27.28 29.16 -3.21
CA GLN A 12 -27.07 27.91 -3.95
C GLN A 12 -27.82 27.91 -5.29
N LYS A 13 -29.03 28.47 -5.32
CA LYS A 13 -29.82 28.58 -6.56
C LYS A 13 -29.15 29.47 -7.61
N LEU A 14 -28.45 30.53 -7.18
CA LEU A 14 -27.67 31.42 -8.04
C LEU A 14 -26.30 30.81 -8.41
N LEU A 15 -25.62 30.19 -7.44
CA LEU A 15 -24.24 29.73 -7.53
C LEU A 15 -24.13 28.21 -7.80
N LYS A 16 -25.01 27.66 -8.64
CA LYS A 16 -25.04 26.21 -8.93
C LYS A 16 -23.76 25.64 -9.53
N LYS A 17 -22.97 26.49 -10.20
CA LYS A 17 -21.72 26.11 -10.88
C LYS A 17 -20.47 26.41 -10.05
N VAL A 18 -20.62 27.00 -8.87
CA VAL A 18 -19.49 27.40 -8.03
C VAL A 18 -19.12 26.22 -7.13
N ASP A 19 -18.04 25.56 -7.48
CA ASP A 19 -17.37 24.58 -6.64
C ASP A 19 -15.87 24.92 -6.63
N PHE A 20 -15.34 25.26 -5.46
CA PHE A 20 -13.93 25.61 -5.30
C PHE A 20 -13.01 24.38 -5.26
N LEU A 21 -13.57 23.18 -5.10
CA LEU A 21 -12.83 21.94 -4.94
C LEU A 21 -12.85 21.06 -6.20
N ASN A 22 -13.94 21.07 -6.96
CA ASN A 22 -14.07 20.27 -8.18
C ASN A 22 -14.24 21.16 -9.42
N TRP A 23 -13.18 21.29 -10.20
CA TRP A 23 -13.23 22.06 -11.45
C TRP A 23 -13.47 21.15 -12.65
N LYS A 24 -14.24 21.63 -13.63
CA LYS A 24 -14.50 20.88 -14.87
C LYS A 24 -13.23 20.67 -15.71
N SER A 25 -12.27 21.58 -15.61
CA SER A 25 -10.96 21.49 -16.29
C SER A 25 -10.14 20.28 -15.85
N ASP A 26 -10.35 19.79 -14.63
CA ASP A 26 -9.53 18.73 -14.07
C ASP A 26 -9.83 17.38 -14.75
N ASN A 27 -10.94 17.24 -15.48
CA ASN A 27 -11.41 16.03 -16.15
C ASN A 27 -11.42 14.77 -15.25
N ILE A 28 -11.33 14.94 -13.94
CA ILE A 28 -11.31 13.89 -12.94
C ILE A 28 -12.70 13.83 -12.31
N LYS A 29 -13.30 12.64 -12.31
CA LYS A 29 -14.54 12.39 -11.57
C LYS A 29 -14.31 12.66 -10.09
N GLU A 30 -15.22 13.39 -9.45
CA GLU A 30 -15.14 13.73 -8.02
C GLU A 30 -14.91 12.49 -7.14
N GLU A 31 -15.64 11.42 -7.42
CA GLU A 31 -15.51 10.12 -6.73
C GLU A 31 -14.07 9.59 -6.76
N TYR A 32 -13.39 9.72 -7.90
CA TYR A 32 -12.02 9.25 -8.07
C TYR A 32 -11.04 10.12 -7.29
N ARG A 33 -11.24 11.45 -7.26
CA ARG A 33 -10.43 12.37 -6.46
C ARG A 33 -10.56 12.06 -4.97
N VAL A 34 -11.79 11.85 -4.48
CA VAL A 34 -12.05 11.46 -3.09
C VAL A 34 -11.42 10.11 -2.77
N TYR A 35 -11.54 9.12 -3.66
CA TYR A 35 -10.88 7.82 -3.50
C TYR A 35 -9.35 7.96 -3.38
N MET A 36 -8.73 8.69 -4.29
CA MET A 36 -7.29 8.94 -4.29
C MET A 36 -6.82 9.61 -3.00
N LEU A 37 -7.48 10.68 -2.57
CA LEU A 37 -7.16 11.37 -1.32
C LEU A 37 -7.33 10.46 -0.09
N LYS A 38 -8.38 9.62 -0.06
CA LYS A 38 -8.57 8.60 0.98
C LYS A 38 -7.43 7.59 1.00
N MET A 39 -6.96 7.11 -0.16
CA MET A 39 -5.84 6.17 -0.23
C MET A 39 -4.53 6.82 0.23
N ILE A 40 -4.22 8.03 -0.25
CA ILE A 40 -3.03 8.80 0.17
C ILE A 40 -3.05 9.00 1.69
N HIS A 41 -4.18 9.41 2.25
CA HIS A 41 -4.30 9.66 3.67
C HIS A 41 -4.21 8.38 4.52
N LYS A 42 -4.84 7.28 4.07
CA LYS A 42 -4.86 6.00 4.78
C LYS A 42 -3.49 5.34 4.85
N TYR A 43 -2.77 5.30 3.73
CA TYR A 43 -1.46 4.65 3.62
C TYR A 43 -0.28 5.61 3.79
N LYS A 44 -0.56 6.89 4.09
CA LYS A 44 0.45 7.95 4.25
C LYS A 44 1.45 7.95 3.09
N LEU A 45 0.92 7.93 1.87
CA LEU A 45 1.73 8.08 0.66
C LEU A 45 2.34 9.49 0.66
N ARG A 46 3.56 9.62 0.14
CA ARG A 46 4.31 10.89 0.09
C ARG A 46 3.61 11.89 -0.81
N ASP A 47 3.34 11.45 -2.05
CA ASP A 47 2.85 12.30 -3.12
C ASP A 47 1.72 11.64 -3.90
N GLN A 48 0.95 12.47 -4.62
CA GLN A 48 -0.01 11.99 -5.62
C GLN A 48 0.67 11.18 -6.74
N LYS A 49 1.92 11.50 -7.07
CA LYS A 49 2.73 10.75 -8.05
C LYS A 49 2.90 9.29 -7.64
N GLU A 50 3.13 9.04 -6.35
CA GLU A 50 3.30 7.69 -5.81
C GLU A 50 2.00 6.89 -5.93
N PHE A 51 0.85 7.52 -5.67
CA PHE A 51 -0.45 6.91 -5.93
C PHE A 51 -0.63 6.53 -7.41
N PHE A 52 -0.29 7.42 -8.34
CA PHE A 52 -0.40 7.13 -9.77
C PHE A 52 0.56 6.05 -10.25
N ASN A 53 1.74 5.92 -9.63
CA ASN A 53 2.65 4.81 -9.93
C ASN A 53 2.03 3.46 -9.56
N TYR A 54 1.41 3.35 -8.38
CA TYR A 54 0.68 2.15 -8.01
C TYR A 54 -0.57 1.93 -8.87
N GLN A 55 -1.27 2.99 -9.25
CA GLN A 55 -2.39 2.90 -10.18
C GLN A 55 -1.94 2.35 -11.54
N ARG A 56 -0.79 2.78 -12.04
CA ARG A 56 -0.21 2.26 -13.28
C ARG A 56 0.09 0.76 -13.17
N ILE A 57 0.72 0.33 -12.08
CA ILE A 57 1.01 -1.09 -11.83
C ILE A 57 -0.30 -1.90 -11.77
N ALA A 58 -1.29 -1.42 -11.02
CA ALA A 58 -2.60 -2.05 -10.93
C ALA A 58 -3.27 -2.12 -12.32
N THR A 59 -3.21 -1.07 -13.13
CA THR A 59 -3.75 -1.05 -14.49
C THR A 59 -3.08 -2.10 -15.37
N ILE A 60 -1.74 -2.12 -15.43
CA ILE A 60 -0.98 -3.12 -16.22
C ILE A 60 -1.33 -4.54 -15.79
N THR A 61 -1.42 -4.79 -14.48
CA THR A 61 -1.79 -6.13 -13.97
C THR A 61 -3.21 -6.52 -14.34
N ASN A 62 -4.16 -5.57 -14.33
CA ASN A 62 -5.53 -5.83 -14.75
C ASN A 62 -5.63 -6.04 -16.26
N GLU A 63 -4.89 -5.28 -17.06
CA GLU A 63 -4.82 -5.46 -18.51
C GLU A 63 -4.27 -6.84 -18.86
N ALA A 64 -3.22 -7.30 -18.16
CA ALA A 64 -2.70 -8.65 -18.31
C ALA A 64 -3.72 -9.73 -17.91
N VAL A 65 -4.47 -9.53 -16.82
CA VAL A 65 -5.56 -10.47 -16.46
C VAL A 65 -6.63 -10.51 -17.55
N GLN A 66 -7.06 -9.34 -18.05
CA GLN A 66 -8.10 -9.27 -19.09
C GLN A 66 -7.63 -9.87 -20.41
N SER A 67 -6.39 -9.62 -20.83
CA SER A 67 -5.86 -10.23 -22.06
C SER A 67 -5.84 -11.76 -21.98
N ILE A 68 -5.57 -12.34 -20.82
CA ILE A 68 -5.66 -13.79 -20.60
C ILE A 68 -7.13 -14.25 -20.60
N ARG A 69 -8.07 -13.46 -20.07
CA ARG A 69 -9.52 -13.78 -20.10
C ARG A 69 -10.07 -13.77 -21.52
N ASP A 70 -9.64 -12.82 -22.34
CA ASP A 70 -10.15 -12.56 -23.69
C ASP A 70 -9.65 -13.59 -24.74
N LEU A 71 -8.66 -14.43 -24.40
CA LEU A 71 -8.20 -15.51 -25.27
C LEU A 71 -9.30 -16.55 -25.54
N PRO A 72 -9.41 -17.06 -26.79
CA PRO A 72 -10.46 -18.01 -27.15
C PRO A 72 -10.22 -19.40 -26.55
N ASP A 73 -11.26 -19.95 -25.92
CA ASP A 73 -11.16 -21.20 -25.15
C ASP A 73 -10.93 -22.45 -26.02
N LYS A 74 -11.28 -22.43 -27.31
CA LYS A 74 -11.16 -23.62 -28.19
C LYS A 74 -9.72 -24.08 -28.40
N GLU A 75 -8.79 -23.14 -28.48
CA GLU A 75 -7.39 -23.41 -28.83
C GLU A 75 -6.46 -23.21 -27.64
N TYR A 76 -6.76 -22.27 -26.74
CA TYR A 76 -5.84 -21.82 -25.69
C TYR A 76 -6.24 -22.22 -24.27
N LEU A 77 -7.18 -23.17 -24.08
CA LEU A 77 -7.67 -23.51 -22.73
C LEU A 77 -6.55 -23.93 -21.77
N ALA A 78 -5.61 -24.76 -22.23
CA ALA A 78 -4.48 -25.22 -21.41
C ALA A 78 -3.54 -24.06 -21.07
N PHE A 79 -3.17 -23.27 -22.08
CA PHE A 79 -2.32 -22.09 -21.92
C PHE A 79 -2.94 -21.06 -20.96
N LYS A 80 -4.24 -20.79 -21.09
CA LYS A 80 -4.99 -19.88 -20.22
C LYS A 80 -4.88 -20.30 -18.76
N LYS A 81 -5.12 -21.58 -18.46
CA LYS A 81 -5.01 -22.12 -17.10
C LYS A 81 -3.60 -21.96 -16.54
N GLU A 82 -2.60 -22.33 -17.32
CA GLU A 82 -1.19 -22.21 -16.92
C GLU A 82 -0.80 -20.75 -16.62
N GLN A 83 -1.13 -19.81 -17.51
CA GLN A 83 -0.82 -18.39 -17.30
C GLN A 83 -1.57 -17.80 -16.11
N PHE A 84 -2.83 -18.21 -15.88
CA PHE A 84 -3.58 -17.81 -14.70
C PHE A 84 -2.97 -18.32 -13.40
N GLU A 85 -2.53 -19.58 -13.39
CA GLU A 85 -1.85 -20.19 -12.24
C GLU A 85 -0.53 -19.47 -11.96
N LEU A 86 0.30 -19.25 -12.97
CA LEU A 86 1.57 -18.52 -12.82
C LEU A 86 1.36 -17.10 -12.27
N LEU A 87 0.38 -16.37 -12.82
CA LEU A 87 0.08 -15.01 -12.39
C LEU A 87 -0.48 -14.98 -10.96
N SER A 88 -1.39 -15.89 -10.63
CA SER A 88 -1.99 -15.98 -9.29
C SER A 88 -0.95 -16.34 -8.23
N VAL A 89 -0.08 -17.31 -8.49
CA VAL A 89 1.04 -17.68 -7.61
C VAL A 89 1.96 -16.49 -7.39
N LYS A 90 2.35 -15.77 -8.45
CA LYS A 90 3.20 -14.58 -8.33
C LYS A 90 2.55 -13.47 -7.50
N LEU A 91 1.28 -13.16 -7.76
CA LEU A 91 0.54 -12.15 -7.00
C LEU A 91 0.33 -12.55 -5.53
N TYR A 92 0.15 -13.84 -5.26
CA TYR A 92 0.06 -14.40 -3.92
C TYR A 92 1.38 -14.29 -3.17
N GLN A 93 2.51 -14.67 -3.79
CA GLN A 93 3.86 -14.52 -3.21
C GLN A 93 4.21 -13.07 -2.88
N MET A 94 3.79 -12.12 -3.73
CA MET A 94 3.93 -10.68 -3.43
C MET A 94 2.98 -10.19 -2.32
N GLY A 95 1.97 -10.98 -1.95
CA GLY A 95 0.98 -10.64 -0.94
C GLY A 95 -0.14 -9.72 -1.43
N VAL A 96 -0.27 -9.52 -2.75
CA VAL A 96 -1.36 -8.72 -3.32
C VAL A 96 -2.70 -9.46 -3.20
N LEU A 97 -2.67 -10.79 -3.38
CA LEU A 97 -3.80 -11.69 -3.16
C LEU A 97 -3.69 -12.38 -1.81
N ASP A 98 -4.84 -12.66 -1.20
CA ASP A 98 -4.94 -13.40 0.07
C ASP A 98 -5.00 -14.91 -0.16
N SER A 99 -5.52 -15.35 -1.30
CA SER A 99 -5.47 -16.74 -1.78
C SER A 99 -5.20 -16.77 -3.28
N VAL A 100 -4.63 -17.88 -3.77
CA VAL A 100 -4.33 -18.10 -5.20
C VAL A 100 -5.63 -18.09 -6.02
N ASP A 101 -6.70 -18.71 -5.49
CA ASP A 101 -8.01 -18.81 -6.15
C ASP A 101 -8.77 -17.48 -6.23
N GLU A 102 -8.31 -16.46 -5.48
CA GLU A 102 -8.99 -15.17 -5.42
C GLU A 102 -8.95 -14.44 -6.77
N LEU A 103 -7.92 -14.70 -7.60
CA LEU A 103 -7.74 -14.00 -8.87
C LEU A 103 -8.93 -14.21 -9.82
N ASP A 104 -9.52 -15.40 -9.84
CA ASP A 104 -10.65 -15.73 -10.71
C ASP A 104 -11.91 -14.97 -10.28
N ARG A 105 -12.14 -14.85 -8.96
CA ARG A 105 -13.28 -14.16 -8.37
C ARG A 105 -13.17 -12.64 -8.43
N LEU A 106 -11.95 -12.11 -8.52
CA LEU A 106 -11.72 -10.67 -8.52
C LEU A 106 -12.03 -10.05 -9.89
N ASN A 107 -12.89 -9.04 -9.85
CA ASN A 107 -13.18 -8.21 -11.02
C ASN A 107 -11.98 -7.33 -11.40
N LYS A 108 -11.34 -6.69 -10.40
CA LYS A 108 -10.25 -5.74 -10.61
C LYS A 108 -9.34 -5.64 -9.39
N LEU A 109 -8.03 -5.66 -9.62
CA LEU A 109 -7.00 -5.33 -8.65
C LEU A 109 -6.99 -3.83 -8.38
N THR A 110 -7.10 -3.45 -7.10
CA THR A 110 -7.11 -2.06 -6.66
C THR A 110 -5.75 -1.63 -6.12
N VAL A 111 -5.46 -0.32 -6.21
CA VAL A 111 -4.23 0.30 -5.65
C VAL A 111 -4.06 -0.03 -4.17
N GLY A 112 -5.17 -0.08 -3.43
CA GLY A 112 -5.16 -0.40 -2.01
C GLY A 112 -4.49 -1.74 -1.69
N ARG A 113 -4.57 -2.76 -2.56
CA ARG A 113 -3.93 -4.06 -2.32
C ARG A 113 -2.41 -3.95 -2.33
N PHE A 114 -1.86 -3.19 -3.28
CA PHE A 114 -0.42 -2.92 -3.34
C PHE A 114 0.04 -2.05 -2.16
N CYS A 115 -0.70 -1.00 -1.81
CA CYS A 115 -0.34 -0.12 -0.70
C CYS A 115 -0.31 -0.83 0.66
N ARG A 116 -1.10 -1.90 0.85
CA ARG A 116 -1.08 -2.73 2.07
C ARG A 116 0.23 -3.52 2.23
N ARG A 117 0.96 -3.77 1.14
CA ARG A 117 2.24 -4.50 1.15
C ARG A 117 3.46 -3.60 1.35
N ARG A 118 3.26 -2.29 1.52
CA ARG A 118 4.34 -1.37 1.92
C ARG A 118 4.82 -1.71 3.32
N VAL A 119 6.13 -1.67 3.53
CA VAL A 119 6.74 -1.97 4.83
C VAL A 119 6.15 -1.08 5.94
N SER A 120 5.87 0.20 5.66
CA SER A 120 5.27 1.10 6.64
C SER A 120 3.86 0.71 7.08
N TYR A 121 3.04 0.19 6.17
CA TYR A 121 1.72 -0.31 6.53
C TYR A 121 1.81 -1.65 7.25
N LEU A 122 2.73 -2.53 6.82
CA LEU A 122 2.95 -3.83 7.47
C LEU A 122 3.42 -3.68 8.92
N LEU A 123 4.34 -2.76 9.22
CA LEU A 123 4.76 -2.47 10.60
C LEU A 123 3.58 -2.07 11.50
N LYS A 124 2.63 -1.30 10.96
CA LYS A 124 1.41 -0.93 11.68
C LYS A 124 0.46 -2.12 11.89
N VAL A 125 0.42 -3.07 10.95
CA VAL A 125 -0.38 -4.30 11.06
C VAL A 125 0.24 -5.28 12.05
N MET A 126 1.57 -5.37 12.08
CA MET A 126 2.35 -6.21 12.99
C MET A 126 2.55 -5.59 14.38
N HIS A 127 1.95 -4.43 14.65
CA HIS A 127 2.07 -3.72 15.92
C HIS A 127 3.50 -3.27 16.30
N PHE A 128 4.40 -3.11 15.32
CA PHE A 128 5.70 -2.42 15.54
C PHE A 128 5.53 -0.91 15.76
N ALA A 129 4.46 -0.34 15.21
CA ALA A 129 4.12 1.07 15.36
C ALA A 129 2.60 1.23 15.50
N GLU A 130 2.17 2.18 16.33
CA GLU A 130 0.75 2.48 16.53
C GLU A 130 0.09 3.07 15.27
N THR A 131 0.84 3.91 14.55
CA THR A 131 0.37 4.62 13.36
C THR A 131 1.32 4.45 12.18
N VAL A 132 0.78 4.53 10.97
CA VAL A 132 1.58 4.47 9.73
C VAL A 132 2.55 5.67 9.64
N THR A 133 2.21 6.80 10.26
CA THR A 133 3.11 7.95 10.38
C THR A 133 4.35 7.61 11.20
N TYR A 134 4.20 7.03 12.40
CA TYR A 134 5.34 6.61 13.19
C TYR A 134 6.14 5.50 12.51
N ALA A 135 5.47 4.56 11.83
CA ALA A 135 6.15 3.54 11.03
C ALA A 135 7.06 4.17 9.97
N ASN A 136 6.57 5.17 9.23
CA ASN A 136 7.38 5.89 8.24
C ASN A 136 8.61 6.55 8.87
N ASP A 137 8.47 7.14 10.06
CA ASP A 137 9.57 7.81 10.75
C ASP A 137 10.61 6.80 11.26
N TYR A 138 10.18 5.67 11.82
CA TYR A 138 11.08 4.59 12.25
C TYR A 138 11.91 4.03 11.09
N ILE A 139 11.28 3.85 9.92
CA ILE A 139 11.98 3.40 8.71
C ILE A 139 12.97 4.46 8.23
N ARG A 140 12.57 5.73 8.16
CA ARG A 140 13.45 6.83 7.72
C ARG A 140 14.66 7.02 8.64
N HIS A 141 14.50 6.80 9.93
CA HIS A 141 15.60 6.84 10.90
C HIS A 141 16.49 5.59 10.86
N GLY A 142 16.12 4.54 10.11
CA GLY A 142 16.91 3.31 9.99
C GLY A 142 16.78 2.35 11.16
N HIS A 143 15.67 2.39 11.90
CA HIS A 143 15.43 1.47 13.02
C HIS A 143 14.95 0.07 12.58
N VAL A 144 14.52 -0.08 11.32
CA VAL A 144 13.91 -1.31 10.80
C VAL A 144 14.82 -1.97 9.78
N ARG A 145 15.00 -3.28 9.91
CA ARG A 145 15.67 -4.12 8.92
C ARG A 145 14.77 -5.27 8.47
N ILE A 146 15.04 -5.76 7.27
CA ILE A 146 14.40 -6.96 6.73
C ILE A 146 15.52 -7.95 6.44
N GLY A 147 15.56 -9.03 7.21
CA GLY A 147 16.71 -9.93 7.23
C GLY A 147 17.97 -9.17 7.68
N PRO A 148 19.09 -9.25 6.94
CA PRO A 148 20.33 -8.57 7.31
C PRO A 148 20.36 -7.07 6.94
N ASN A 149 19.51 -6.63 6.00
CA ASN A 149 19.63 -5.30 5.39
C ASN A 149 18.69 -4.28 6.05
N VAL A 150 19.23 -3.11 6.38
CA VAL A 150 18.45 -1.97 6.88
C VAL A 150 17.62 -1.37 5.74
N VAL A 151 16.35 -1.09 6.00
CA VAL A 151 15.44 -0.51 5.01
C VAL A 151 15.17 0.94 5.38
N ASN A 152 15.52 1.85 4.46
CA ASN A 152 15.34 3.30 4.64
C ASN A 152 14.13 3.87 3.86
N ASP A 153 13.64 3.16 2.84
CA ASP A 153 12.48 3.61 2.05
C ASP A 153 11.17 3.01 2.56
N PRO A 154 10.22 3.84 3.06
CA PRO A 154 8.91 3.34 3.50
C PRO A 154 8.03 2.82 2.35
N ALA A 155 8.39 3.10 1.10
CA ALA A 155 7.68 2.59 -0.07
C ALA A 155 8.09 1.16 -0.48
N PHE A 156 9.07 0.57 0.20
CA PHE A 156 9.52 -0.79 -0.06
C PHE A 156 8.35 -1.78 0.08
N LEU A 157 8.10 -2.57 -0.97
CA LEU A 157 7.07 -3.60 -0.99
C LEU A 157 7.66 -4.92 -0.47
N VAL A 158 7.10 -5.44 0.61
CA VAL A 158 7.58 -6.68 1.23
C VAL A 158 6.79 -7.86 0.66
N PRO A 159 7.42 -8.83 -0.01
CA PRO A 159 6.77 -10.09 -0.37
C PRO A 159 6.48 -10.92 0.89
N ARG A 160 5.55 -11.88 0.81
CA ARG A 160 5.16 -12.70 1.97
C ARG A 160 6.36 -13.43 2.60
N ASN A 161 7.26 -13.94 1.77
CA ASN A 161 8.43 -14.69 2.25
C ASN A 161 9.41 -13.83 3.07
N LEU A 162 9.40 -12.50 2.90
CA LEU A 162 10.27 -11.59 3.65
C LEU A 162 9.61 -10.99 4.88
N GLU A 163 8.30 -11.25 5.06
CA GLU A 163 7.48 -10.67 6.12
C GLU A 163 7.95 -11.10 7.51
N ASP A 164 8.31 -12.38 7.66
CA ASP A 164 8.77 -12.95 8.94
C ASP A 164 10.14 -12.43 9.38
N PHE A 165 10.93 -11.86 8.46
CA PHE A 165 12.27 -11.35 8.74
C PHE A 165 12.29 -9.85 9.10
N ILE A 166 11.14 -9.22 9.24
CA ILE A 166 11.03 -7.82 9.67
C ILE A 166 11.39 -7.73 11.15
N THR A 167 12.49 -7.05 11.47
CA THR A 167 12.97 -6.87 12.85
C THR A 167 13.55 -5.49 13.07
N TRP A 168 13.71 -5.09 14.33
CA TRP A 168 14.49 -3.91 14.68
C TRP A 168 15.97 -4.11 14.38
N THR A 169 16.67 -3.05 14.01
CA THR A 169 18.13 -3.03 13.94
C THR A 169 18.74 -3.24 15.33
N ASN A 170 19.95 -3.80 15.39
CA ASN A 170 20.60 -4.11 16.67
C ASN A 170 20.86 -2.84 17.49
N ASP A 171 21.31 -1.77 16.83
CA ASP A 171 21.60 -0.47 17.47
C ASP A 171 20.36 0.37 17.79
N SER A 172 19.16 -0.11 17.43
CA SER A 172 17.93 0.65 17.60
C SER A 172 17.67 0.96 19.08
N SER A 173 17.55 2.25 19.41
CA SER A 173 17.12 2.70 20.73
C SER A 173 15.73 2.16 21.09
N ILE A 174 14.86 1.97 20.10
CA ILE A 174 13.52 1.40 20.30
C ILE A 174 13.64 -0.05 20.77
N LYS A 175 14.54 -0.84 20.17
CA LYS A 175 14.79 -2.23 20.59
C LYS A 175 15.29 -2.28 22.03
N LYS A 176 16.21 -1.37 22.41
CA LYS A 176 16.72 -1.25 23.78
C LYS A 176 15.60 -0.91 24.77
N THR A 177 14.74 0.05 24.45
CA THR A 177 13.59 0.43 25.28
C THR A 177 12.61 -0.73 25.46
N ILE A 178 12.30 -1.49 24.39
CA ILE A 178 11.41 -2.65 24.47
C ILE A 178 12.01 -3.75 25.34
N LYS A 179 13.30 -4.09 25.16
CA LYS A 179 13.97 -5.10 26.00
C LYS A 179 14.04 -4.69 27.46
N ASN A 180 14.34 -3.41 27.73
CA ASN A 180 14.33 -2.86 29.09
C ASN A 180 12.94 -2.98 29.73
N PHE A 181 11.88 -2.69 28.98
CA PHE A 181 10.50 -2.81 29.47
C PHE A 181 10.11 -4.26 29.78
N ASN A 182 10.60 -5.21 28.99
CA ASN A 182 10.38 -6.64 29.20
C ASN A 182 11.33 -7.27 30.23
N GLU A 183 12.27 -6.50 30.80
CA GLU A 183 13.33 -6.98 31.70
C GLU A 183 14.33 -7.98 31.05
N ASP A 184 14.34 -8.09 29.72
CA ASP A 184 15.20 -8.97 28.92
C ASP A 184 16.46 -8.25 28.38
N TYR A 185 16.86 -7.14 29.01
CA TYR A 185 17.96 -6.34 28.50
C TYR A 185 19.32 -6.94 28.86
N ASP A 186 20.00 -7.46 27.85
CA ASP A 186 21.41 -7.83 27.91
C ASP A 186 22.27 -6.79 27.17
N ALA A 187 23.22 -6.19 27.90
CA ALA A 187 24.14 -5.20 27.36
C ALA A 187 25.18 -5.82 26.42
N TYR A 188 25.54 -7.11 26.60
CA TYR A 188 26.53 -7.79 25.78
C TYR A 188 26.00 -8.03 24.36
N GLU A 189 24.77 -8.51 24.24
CA GLU A 189 24.09 -8.79 22.96
C GLU A 189 23.88 -7.52 22.09
N MET A 190 24.02 -6.34 22.68
CA MET A 190 23.89 -5.04 22.01
C MET A 190 25.24 -4.43 21.56
N LEU A 191 26.37 -5.08 21.87
CA LEU A 191 27.71 -4.63 21.51
C LEU A 191 28.22 -5.21 20.18
N ASP A 192 27.56 -6.24 19.64
CA ASP A 192 27.96 -6.87 18.38
C ASP A 192 27.62 -5.98 17.18
N CYS A 193 28.65 -5.25 16.71
CA CYS A 193 28.73 -4.57 15.42
C CYS A 193 29.50 -5.41 14.40
#